data_AF-A0A556CR34-F1
#
_entry.id   AF-A0A556CR34-F1
#
_cell.length_a   1.000
_cell.length_b   1.000
_cell.length_c   1.000
_cell.angle_alpha   90.00
_cell.angle_beta   90.00
_cell.angle_gamma   90.00
#
_symmetry.space_group_name_H-M   'P 1'
#
loop_
_entity.id
_entity.type
_entity.pdbx_description
1 polymer ?
#
loop_
_entity_poly.entity_id
_entity_poly.type
_entity_poly.pdbx_seq_one_letter_code
_entity_poly.pdbx_strand_id
1 'polypeptide(L)' 'MVKKPKRIIECEGAAENSGSFCYVFRDDLTIYPGQKLEVGNEINEAEAEQLLQSQAFTFKEVTE' A
#
# COMPACT_ATOMS: atom_id res chain seq x y z
N MET A 1 -14.37 -8.92 -22.81
CA MET A 1 -13.14 -9.03 -22.01
C MET A 1 -13.52 -8.71 -20.57
N VAL A 2 -13.58 -9.72 -19.70
CA VAL A 2 -13.85 -9.52 -18.27
C VAL A 2 -12.60 -8.91 -17.66
N LYS A 3 -12.63 -7.61 -17.36
CA LYS A 3 -11.61 -7.01 -16.48
C LYS A 3 -11.81 -7.66 -15.11
N LYS A 4 -10.85 -8.48 -14.69
CA LYS A 4 -10.84 -8.97 -13.30
C LYS A 4 -10.70 -7.75 -12.39
N PRO A 5 -11.44 -7.69 -11.27
CA PRO A 5 -11.30 -6.61 -10.32
C PRO A 5 -9.84 -6.54 -9.88
N LYS A 6 -9.26 -5.34 -9.94
CA LYS A 6 -7.89 -5.09 -9.52
C LYS A 6 -7.92 -4.84 -8.03
N ARG A 7 -7.13 -5.63 -7.29
CA ARG A 7 -6.92 -5.43 -5.87
C ARG A 7 -5.84 -4.38 -5.72
N ILE A 8 -6.16 -3.26 -5.08
CA ILE A 8 -5.28 -2.12 -4.93
C ILE A 8 -5.14 -1.82 -3.43
N ILE A 9 -3.92 -1.52 -2.99
CA ILE A 9 -3.65 -1.04 -1.64
C ILE A 9 -3.38 0.46 -1.72
N GLU A 10 -4.22 1.25 -1.05
CA GLU A 10 -4.04 2.70 -0.91
C GLU A 10 -3.39 3.02 0.42
N CYS A 11 -2.29 3.75 0.39
CA CYS A 11 -1.64 4.31 1.56
C CYS A 11 -2.40 5.57 1.99
N GLU A 12 -3.06 5.58 3.15
CA GLU A 12 -3.74 6.78 3.64
C GLU A 12 -2.77 7.78 4.26
N GLY A 13 -1.62 7.29 4.73
CA GLY A 13 -0.55 8.09 5.29
C GLY A 13 0.01 7.51 6.57
N ALA A 14 0.89 8.27 7.22
CA ALA A 14 1.53 7.84 8.45
C ALA A 14 0.48 7.72 9.57
N ALA A 15 0.58 6.67 10.39
CA ALA A 15 -0.20 6.59 11.62
C ALA A 15 0.11 7.80 12.51
N GLU A 16 -0.88 8.27 13.27
CA GLU A 16 -0.74 9.47 14.11
C GLU A 16 0.57 9.40 14.94
N ASN A 17 1.36 10.48 14.94
CA ASN A 17 2.69 10.62 15.55
C ASN A 17 3.91 9.97 14.85
N SER A 18 3.78 9.32 13.69
CA SER A 18 4.95 8.72 13.01
C SER A 18 5.98 9.74 12.49
N GLY A 19 5.62 11.02 12.29
CA GLY A 19 6.52 12.08 11.82
C GLY A 19 7.17 11.85 10.44
N SER A 20 6.80 10.76 9.77
CA SER A 20 7.43 10.27 8.55
C SER A 20 6.63 10.69 7.33
N PHE A 21 7.30 11.28 6.34
CA PHE A 21 6.66 11.77 5.11
C PHE A 21 6.33 10.64 4.12
N CYS A 22 7.07 9.54 4.17
CA CYS A 22 6.92 8.39 3.29
C CYS A 22 7.26 7.10 4.03
N TYR A 23 6.73 5.99 3.54
CA TYR A 23 6.99 4.65 4.05
C TYR A 23 7.90 3.92 3.07
N VAL A 24 9.13 3.61 3.50
CA VAL A 24 10.08 2.83 2.70
C VAL A 24 9.82 1.36 2.98
N PHE A 25 9.18 0.67 2.02
CA PHE A 25 8.79 -0.73 2.18
C PHE A 25 9.91 -1.70 1.78
N ARG A 26 10.59 -1.41 0.66
CA ARG A 26 11.83 -2.07 0.20
C ARG A 26 12.73 -1.01 -0.44
N ASP A 27 14.00 -1.33 -0.69
CA ASP A 27 14.98 -0.38 -1.24
C ASP A 27 14.52 0.31 -2.54
N ASP A 28 13.66 -0.34 -3.33
CA ASP A 28 13.13 0.19 -4.59
C ASP A 28 11.68 0.72 -4.49
N LEU A 29 10.99 0.50 -3.37
CA LEU A 29 9.59 0.91 -3.20
C LEU A 29 9.41 1.83 -2.00
N THR A 30 9.35 3.12 -2.31
CA THR A 30 8.91 4.15 -1.37
C THR A 30 7.45 4.48 -1.64
N ILE A 31 6.64 4.44 -0.58
CA ILE A 31 5.19 4.64 -0.65
C ILE A 31 4.85 5.96 0.02
N TYR A 32 4.19 6.84 -0.72
CA TYR A 32 3.75 8.13 -0.23
C TYR A 32 2.26 8.08 0.20
N PRO A 33 1.83 8.96 1.11
CA PRO A 33 0.40 9.14 1.40
C PRO A 33 -0.40 9.44 0.13
N GLY A 34 -1.53 8.78 -0.06
CA GLY A 34 -2.39 8.83 -1.24
C GLY A 34 -1.94 7.93 -2.40
N GLN A 35 -0.80 7.24 -2.28
CA GLN A 35 -0.33 6.33 -3.33
C GLN A 35 -1.13 5.04 -3.35
N LYS A 36 -1.44 4.57 -4.56
CA LYS A 36 -2.14 3.32 -4.83
C LYS A 36 -1.15 2.31 -5.39
N LEU A 37 -1.19 1.08 -4.88
CA LEU A 37 -0.32 -0.02 -5.26
C LEU A 37 -1.17 -1.19 -5.76
N GLU A 38 -0.98 -1.60 -7.00
CA GLU A 38 -1.68 -2.74 -7.58
C GLU A 38 -1.06 -4.08 -7.16
N VAL A 39 -1.88 -4.93 -6.54
CA VAL A 39 -1.49 -6.29 -6.16
C VAL A 39 -1.40 -7.19 -7.40
N GLY A 40 -0.24 -7.81 -7.58
CA GLY A 40 0.13 -8.59 -8.77
C GLY A 40 0.93 -7.82 -9.82
N ASN A 41 1.14 -6.52 -9.63
CA ASN A 41 1.95 -5.68 -10.53
C ASN A 41 3.08 -4.96 -9.78
N GLU A 42 2.73 -4.11 -8.80
CA GLU A 42 3.71 -3.33 -8.03
C GLU A 42 4.17 -4.09 -6.77
N ILE A 43 3.21 -4.75 -6.13
CA ILE A 43 3.38 -5.56 -4.93
C ILE A 43 2.71 -6.92 -5.11
N ASN A 44 3.19 -7.95 -4.42
CA ASN A 44 2.52 -9.26 -4.40
C ASN A 44 1.49 -9.37 -3.24
N GLU A 45 0.77 -10.50 -3.15
CA GLU A 45 -0.25 -10.70 -2.12
C GLU A 45 0.33 -10.67 -0.70
N ALA A 46 1.50 -11.29 -0.48
CA ALA A 46 2.14 -11.29 0.84
C ALA A 46 2.61 -9.88 1.23
N GLU A 47 3.14 -9.11 0.27
CA GLU A 47 3.51 -7.70 0.47
C GLU A 47 2.28 -6.86 0.81
N ALA A 48 1.15 -7.08 0.13
CA ALA A 48 -0.11 -6.40 0.43
C ALA A 48 -0.59 -6.70 1.85
N GLU A 49 -0.51 -7.96 2.29
CA GLU A 49 -0.84 -8.33 3.68
C GLU A 49 0.09 -7.67 4.69
N GLN A 50 1.39 -7.59 4.41
CA GLN A 50 2.34 -6.89 5.27
C GLN A 50 2.04 -5.39 5.39
N LEU A 51 1.68 -4.74 4.27
CA LEU A 51 1.30 -3.32 4.27
C LEU A 51 0.04 -3.09 5.10
N LEU A 52 -0.99 -3.93 4.94
CA LEU A 52 -2.23 -3.85 5.72
C LEU A 52 -2.03 -4.11 7.21
N GLN A 53 -0.96 -4.81 7.60
CA GLN A 53 -0.58 -5.04 9.00
C GLN A 53 0.41 -4.01 9.56
N SER A 54 0.83 -3.02 8.74
CA SER A 54 1.78 -2.00 9.17
C SER A 54 1.18 -1.14 10.29
N GLN A 55 1.96 -0.93 11.34
CA GLN A 55 1.60 -0.01 12.44
C GLN A 55 2.16 1.40 12.21
N ALA A 56 3.10 1.56 11.28
CA ALA A 56 3.75 2.83 11.01
C ALA A 56 2.88 3.73 10.10
N PHE A 57 2.17 3.11 9.15
CA PHE A 57 1.35 3.75 8.14
C PHE A 57 0.03 3.01 8.01
N THR A 58 -1.04 3.76 7.78
CA THR A 58 -2.37 3.22 7.54
C THR A 58 -2.51 2.89 6.07
N PHE A 59 -2.82 1.63 5.78
CA PHE A 59 -3.11 1.14 4.45
C PHE A 59 -4.52 0.57 4.42
N LYS A 60 -5.23 0.78 3.30
CA LYS A 60 -6.53 0.18 3.07
C LYS A 60 -6.57 -0.51 1.72
N GLU A 61 -7.40 -1.54 1.65
CA GLU A 61 -7.69 -2.21 0.40
C GLU A 61 -8.83 -1.52 -0.32
N VAL A 62 -8.64 -1.25 -1.61
CA VAL A 62 -9.65 -0.73 -2.52
C VAL A 62 -9.76 -1.68 -3.73
N THR A 63 -11.00 -1.93 -4.15
CA THR A 63 -11.30 -2.76 -5.32
C THR A 63 -11.76 -1.87 -6.47
N GLU A 64 -11.05 -1.90 -7.60
CA GLU A 64 -11.41 -1.18 -8.85
C GLU A 64 -11.73 -2.15 -10.01
#